data_AF-A0A425B3E4-F1
#
_entry.id   AF-A0A425B3E4-F1
#
_cell.length_a   1.000
_cell.length_b   1.000
_cell.length_c   1.000
_cell.angle_alpha   90.00
_cell.angle_beta   90.00
_cell.angle_gamma   90.00
#
_symmetry.space_group_name_H-M   'P 1'
#
loop_
_entity.id
_entity.type
_entity.pdbx_description
1 polymer ?
#
loop_
_entity_poly.entity_id
_entity_poly.type
_entity_poly.pdbx_seq_one_letter_code
_entity_poly.pdbx_strand_id
1 'polypeptide(L)' 'MTAKEFCEKQIAYWANESRKASDDADLKAFEFAEQELANYREMLKQVLKRYAV' A
#
# COMPACT_ATOMS: atom_id res chain seq x y z
N MET A 1 -15.39 -5.01 -7.38
CA MET A 1 -14.03 -4.56 -7.05
C MET A 1 -13.05 -5.63 -7.52
N THR A 2 -12.16 -5.30 -8.44
CA THR A 2 -11.12 -6.19 -8.97
C THR A 2 -9.92 -6.26 -8.01
N ALA A 3 -9.03 -7.24 -8.20
CA ALA A 3 -7.78 -7.33 -7.44
C ALA A 3 -6.90 -6.07 -7.61
N LYS A 4 -6.91 -5.48 -8.82
CA LYS A 4 -6.23 -4.21 -9.11
C LYS A 4 -6.81 -3.07 -8.27
N GLU A 5 -8.13 -2.88 -8.35
CA GLU A 5 -8.83 -1.82 -7.62
C GLU A 5 -8.67 -1.97 -6.10
N PHE A 6 -8.61 -3.21 -5.60
CA PHE A 6 -8.33 -3.47 -4.20
C PHE A 6 -6.93 -3.02 -3.80
N CYS A 7 -5.89 -3.42 -4.55
CA CYS A 7 -4.51 -3.02 -4.25
C CYS A 7 -4.34 -1.49 -4.34
N GLU A 8 -4.95 -0.83 -5.32
CA GLU A 8 -4.91 0.63 -5.46
C GLU A 8 -5.55 1.34 -4.25
N LYS A 9 -6.68 0.83 -3.74
CA LYS A 9 -7.30 1.36 -2.52
C LYS A 9 -6.43 1.16 -1.28
N GLN A 10 -5.81 0.01 -1.12
CA GLN A 10 -4.92 -0.26 0.02
C GLN A 10 -3.67 0.63 -0.03
N ILE A 11 -3.07 0.81 -1.22
CA ILE A 11 -1.94 1.74 -1.39
C ILE A 11 -2.33 3.17 -0.99
N ALA A 12 -3.50 3.64 -1.44
CA ALA A 12 -3.97 4.98 -1.07
C ALA A 12 -4.20 5.13 0.44
N TYR A 13 -4.79 4.11 1.08
CA TYR A 13 -5.02 4.08 2.52
C TYR A 13 -3.69 4.12 3.29
N TRP A 14 -2.77 3.19 3.02
CA TRP A 14 -1.50 3.13 3.75
C TRP A 14 -0.57 4.31 3.48
N ALA A 15 -0.66 4.94 2.30
CA ALA A 15 0.04 6.20 2.04
C ALA A 15 -0.47 7.34 2.92
N ASN A 16 -1.77 7.37 3.19
CA ASN A 16 -2.37 8.35 4.10
C ASN A 16 -1.99 8.07 5.56
N GLU A 17 -2.02 6.80 5.99
CA GLU A 17 -1.61 6.42 7.35
C GLU A 17 -0.12 6.63 7.60
N SER A 18 0.75 6.35 6.62
CA SER A 18 2.19 6.67 6.67
C SER A 18 2.41 8.17 6.89
N ARG A 19 1.69 9.02 6.14
CA ARG A 19 1.77 10.48 6.32
C ARG A 19 1.34 10.91 7.73
N LYS A 20 0.19 10.44 8.22
CA LYS A 20 -0.29 10.76 9.57
C LYS A 20 0.71 10.34 10.64
N ALA A 21 1.24 9.11 10.54
CA ALA A 21 2.23 8.61 11.48
C ALA A 21 3.52 9.43 11.47
N SER A 22 3.95 9.89 10.29
CA SER A 22 5.06 10.84 10.17
C SER A 22 4.75 12.19 10.84
N ASP A 23 3.55 12.74 10.62
CA ASP A 23 3.14 14.02 11.21
C ASP A 23 3.05 13.95 12.75
N ASP A 24 2.63 12.79 13.29
CA ASP A 24 2.52 12.52 14.72
C ASP A 24 3.84 12.04 15.36
N ALA A 25 4.91 11.89 14.58
CA ALA A 25 6.19 11.28 14.98
C ALA A 25 6.06 9.86 15.57
N ASP A 26 5.04 9.11 15.16
CA ASP A 26 4.84 7.70 15.53
C ASP A 26 5.65 6.79 14.60
N LEU A 27 6.90 6.53 14.99
CA LEU A 27 7.83 5.70 14.22
C LEU A 27 7.28 4.29 13.95
N LYS A 28 6.58 3.69 14.92
CA LYS A 28 6.10 2.31 14.79
C LYS A 28 4.95 2.23 13.80
N ALA A 29 4.01 3.17 13.86
CA ALA A 29 2.93 3.24 12.89
C ALA A 29 3.46 3.57 11.48
N PHE A 30 4.48 4.43 11.38
CA PHE A 30 5.13 4.77 10.12
C PHE A 30 5.78 3.54 9.47
N GLU A 31 6.64 2.83 10.21
CA GLU A 31 7.32 1.62 9.69
C GLU A 31 6.31 0.55 9.25
N PHE A 32 5.21 0.38 10.00
CA PHE A 32 4.15 -0.54 9.64
C PHE A 32 3.46 -0.14 8.33
N ALA A 33 3.10 1.14 8.18
CA ALA A 33 2.47 1.65 6.97
C ALA A 33 3.39 1.54 5.75
N GLU A 34 4.69 1.78 5.91
CA GLU A 34 5.68 1.59 4.84
C GLU A 34 5.83 0.13 4.43
N GLN A 35 5.78 -0.81 5.38
CA GLN A 35 5.79 -2.25 5.08
C GLN A 35 4.55 -2.66 4.27
N GLU A 36 3.36 -2.22 4.70
CA GLU A 36 2.12 -2.50 3.97
C GLU A 36 2.13 -1.88 2.57
N LEU A 37 2.63 -0.65 2.41
CA LEU A 37 2.83 -0.03 1.10
C LEU A 37 3.71 -0.88 0.18
N ALA A 38 4.82 -1.42 0.69
CA ALA A 38 5.68 -2.30 -0.07
C ALA A 38 4.94 -3.58 -0.50
N ASN A 39 4.19 -4.19 0.41
CA ASN A 39 3.39 -5.39 0.16
C ASN A 39 2.36 -5.18 -0.96
N TYR A 40 1.52 -4.13 -0.85
CA TYR A 40 0.47 -3.90 -1.85
C TYR A 40 1.02 -3.43 -3.20
N ARG A 41 2.14 -2.70 -3.22
CA ARG A 41 2.83 -2.37 -4.48
C ARG A 41 3.32 -3.64 -5.19
N GLU A 42 3.86 -4.60 -4.46
CA GLU A 42 4.30 -5.87 -5.05
C GLU A 42 3.11 -6.71 -5.52
N MET A 43 2.05 -6.82 -4.71
CA MET A 43 0.81 -7.48 -5.13
C MET A 43 0.23 -6.86 -6.41
N LEU A 44 0.18 -5.53 -6.50
CA LEU A 44 -0.31 -4.84 -7.71
C LEU A 44 0.54 -5.20 -8.94
N LYS A 45 1.87 -5.25 -8.82
CA LYS A 45 2.73 -5.70 -9.94
C LYS A 45 2.39 -7.13 -10.37
N GLN A 46 2.18 -8.04 -9.43
CA GLN A 46 1.84 -9.44 -9.76
C GLN A 46 0.45 -9.55 -10.41
N VAL A 47 -0.52 -8.77 -9.92
CA VAL A 47 -1.85 -8.66 -10.52
C VAL A 47 -1.74 -8.16 -11.97
N LEU A 48 -0.99 -7.09 -12.21
CA LEU A 48 -0.82 -6.53 -13.55
C LEU A 48 -0.10 -7.50 -14.50
N LYS A 49 0.93 -8.20 -14.03
CA LYS A 49 1.61 -9.26 -14.81
C LYS A 49 0.64 -10.35 -15.25
N ARG A 50 -0.29 -10.74 -14.37
CA ARG A 50 -1.26 -11.80 -14.67
C ARG A 50 -2.29 -11.42 -15.74
N TYR A 51 -2.56 -10.13 -15.91
CA TYR A 51 -3.47 -9.61 -16.95
C TYR A 51 -2.76 -9.17 -18.23
N ALA A 52 -1.42 -9.19 -18.26
CA ALA A 52 -0.62 -8.86 -19.43
C ALA A 52 -0.35 -10.07 -20.36
N VAL A 53 -1.06 -11.19 -20.13
CA VAL A 53 -0.99 -12.44 -20.92
C VAL A 53 -2.08 -12.45 -21.99
#